data_AF-A0A369XS23-F1
#
_entry.id   AF-A0A369XS23-F1
#
_cell.length_a   1.000
_cell.length_b   1.000
_cell.length_c   1.000
_cell.angle_alpha   90.00
_cell.angle_beta   90.00
_cell.angle_gamma   90.00
#
_symmetry.space_group_name_H-M   'P 1'
#
loop_
_entity.id
_entity.type
_entity.pdbx_description
1 polymer ?
#
loop_
_entity_poly.entity_id
_entity_poly.type
_entity_poly.pdbx_seq_one_letter_code
_entity_poly.pdbx_strand_id
1 'polypeptide(L)' 'RDEDGDGFHEVHVNTIEGFWSLLRSWLRPHRGISQESLPLYLGFFEFVHNAKNRGKRLLESLLGLLLS' A
#
# COMPACT_ATOMS: atom_id res chain seq x y z
N ARG A 1 -28.34 10.85 -27.26
CA ARG A 1 -28.73 9.46 -26.94
C ARG A 1 -27.54 8.67 -27.42
N ASP A 2 -26.65 8.45 -26.49
CA ASP A 2 -25.23 8.26 -26.77
C ASP A 2 -25.04 6.80 -27.16
N GLU A 3 -24.40 6.58 -28.31
CA GLU A 3 -24.48 5.35 -29.12
C GLU A 3 -23.25 4.44 -28.94
N ASP A 4 -22.64 4.48 -27.77
CA ASP A 4 -21.32 3.85 -27.55
C ASP A 4 -21.38 2.96 -26.31
N GLY A 5 -22.46 2.18 -26.15
CA GLY A 5 -22.74 1.37 -24.95
C GLY A 5 -21.67 0.35 -24.57
N ASP A 6 -20.60 0.81 -23.93
CA ASP A 6 -19.52 0.01 -23.36
C ASP A 6 -19.49 0.05 -21.81
N GLY A 7 -20.62 0.40 -21.19
CA GLY A 7 -20.89 0.28 -19.74
C GLY A 7 -20.80 -1.16 -19.18
N PHE A 8 -20.15 -2.06 -19.88
CA PHE A 8 -19.75 -3.40 -19.47
C PHE A 8 -18.25 -3.38 -19.12
N HIS A 9 -17.98 -3.35 -17.80
CA HIS A 9 -16.71 -3.63 -17.12
C HIS A 9 -15.73 -2.47 -16.85
N GLU A 10 -16.18 -1.24 -16.66
CA GLU A 10 -15.41 -0.33 -15.80
C GLU A 10 -15.51 -0.82 -14.35
N VAL A 11 -14.67 -1.79 -13.97
CA VAL A 11 -14.47 -2.16 -12.57
C VAL A 11 -13.73 -0.99 -11.94
N HIS A 12 -14.49 0.00 -11.47
CA HIS A 12 -13.95 1.11 -10.70
C HIS A 12 -13.51 0.58 -9.33
N VAL A 13 -12.31 0.01 -9.25
CA VAL A 13 -11.64 -0.19 -7.97
C VAL A 13 -11.30 1.19 -7.46
N ASN A 14 -11.89 1.59 -6.35
CA ASN A 14 -11.44 2.81 -5.69
C ASN A 14 -9.97 2.58 -5.32
N THR A 15 -9.07 3.49 -5.69
CA THR A 15 -7.64 3.44 -5.35
C THR A 15 -7.40 3.08 -3.88
N ILE A 16 -8.29 3.52 -2.97
CA ILE A 16 -8.25 3.21 -1.55
C ILE A 16 -8.56 1.73 -1.24
N GLU A 17 -9.51 1.11 -1.94
CA GLU A 17 -9.87 -0.31 -1.77
C GLU A 17 -8.72 -1.22 -2.21
N GLY A 18 -8.04 -0.85 -3.29
CA GLY A 18 -6.80 -1.51 -3.73
C GLY A 18 -5.69 -1.40 -2.68
N PHE A 19 -5.50 -0.21 -2.12
CA PHE A 19 -4.52 0.02 -1.05
C PHE A 19 -4.81 -0.83 0.20
N TRP A 20 -6.07 -0.84 0.67
CA TRP A 20 -6.48 -1.62 1.85
C TRP A 20 -6.38 -3.13 1.62
N SER A 21 -6.67 -3.61 0.40
CA SER A 21 -6.52 -5.03 0.05
C SER A 21 -5.06 -5.49 0.12
N LEU A 22 -4.12 -4.64 -0.33
CA LEU A 22 -2.69 -4.90 -0.22
C LEU A 22 -2.22 -4.84 1.24
N LEU A 23 -2.61 -3.81 1.98
CA LEU A 23 -2.24 -3.63 3.39
C LEU A 23 -2.71 -4.83 4.24
N ARG A 24 -3.95 -5.26 4.08
CA ARG A 24 -4.50 -6.43 4.81
C ARG A 24 -3.69 -7.69 4.54
N SER A 25 -3.26 -7.91 3.29
CA SER A 25 -2.42 -9.05 2.91
C SER A 25 -1.02 -8.95 3.51
N TRP A 26 -0.44 -7.74 3.55
CA TRP A 26 0.87 -7.47 4.12
C TRP A 26 0.89 -7.64 5.66
N LEU A 27 -0.17 -7.27 6.36
CA LEU A 27 -0.29 -7.43 7.81
C LEU A 27 -0.62 -8.87 8.25
N ARG A 28 -1.14 -9.70 7.35
CA ARG A 28 -1.61 -11.07 7.66
C ARG A 28 -0.58 -11.97 8.37
N PRO A 29 0.73 -11.94 8.06
CA PRO A 29 1.73 -12.73 8.77
C PRO A 29 1.90 -12.33 10.24
N HIS A 30 1.63 -11.07 10.59
CA HIS A 30 1.91 -10.49 11.90
C HIS A 30 0.78 -10.73 12.93
N ARG A 31 0.13 -11.91 12.89
CA ARG A 31 -1.09 -12.28 13.63
C ARG A 31 -1.19 -11.66 15.05
N GLY A 32 -1.93 -10.54 15.16
CA GLY A 32 -2.18 -9.86 16.44
C GLY A 32 -1.26 -8.66 16.72
N ILE A 33 -1.22 -7.69 15.81
CA ILE A 33 -0.49 -6.43 16.01
C ILE A 33 -1.13 -5.64 17.15
N SER A 34 -0.33 -5.18 18.11
CA SER A 34 -0.84 -4.30 19.18
C SER A 34 -1.29 -2.96 18.61
N GLN A 35 -2.35 -2.37 19.17
CA GLN A 35 -2.85 -1.07 18.72
C GLN A 35 -1.78 0.03 18.80
N GLU A 36 -0.92 -0.02 19.81
CA GLU A 36 0.18 0.94 19.99
C GLU A 36 1.25 0.82 18.90
N SER A 37 1.51 -0.38 18.38
CA SER A 37 2.49 -0.59 17.31
C SER A 37 1.91 -0.43 15.92
N LEU A 38 0.58 -0.50 15.76
CA LEU A 38 -0.11 -0.41 14.49
C LEU A 38 0.33 0.81 13.64
N PRO A 39 0.48 2.03 14.19
CA PRO A 39 0.95 3.18 13.41
C PRO A 39 2.32 2.95 12.75
N LEU A 40 3.24 2.24 13.41
CA LEU A 40 4.57 1.94 12.86
C LEU A 40 4.47 0.98 11.67
N TYR A 41 3.60 -0.04 11.77
CA TYR A 41 3.37 -0.97 10.66
C TYR A 41 2.71 -0.27 9.47
N LEU A 42 1.75 0.63 9.72
CA LEU A 42 1.10 1.41 8.67
C LEU A 42 2.09 2.36 7.99
N GLY A 43 2.87 3.12 8.77
CA GLY A 43 3.88 4.04 8.23
C GLY A 43 4.97 3.32 7.45
N PHE A 44 5.42 2.14 7.91
CA PHE A 44 6.38 1.34 7.18
C PHE A 44 5.78 0.77 5.89
N PHE A 45 4.53 0.31 5.90
CA PHE A 45 3.84 -0.11 4.69
C PHE A 45 3.70 1.03 3.68
N GLU A 46 3.28 2.22 4.13
CA GLU A 46 3.18 3.41 3.30
C GLU A 46 4.53 3.76 2.67
N PHE A 47 5.60 3.78 3.47
CA PHE A 47 6.96 4.00 2.98
C PHE A 47 7.34 2.99 1.89
N VAL A 48 7.15 1.69 2.14
CA VAL A 48 7.48 0.64 1.17
C VAL A 48 6.65 0.78 -0.11
N HIS A 49 5.35 1.08 0.02
CA HIS A 49 4.44 1.28 -1.11
C HIS A 49 4.87 2.47 -1.97
N ASN A 50 5.21 3.60 -1.34
CA ASN A 50 5.56 4.86 -2.02
C ASN A 50 6.98 4.85 -2.58
N ALA A 51 7.92 4.17 -1.93
CA ALA A 51 9.32 4.08 -2.39
C ALA A 51 9.44 3.39 -3.75
N LYS A 52 8.48 2.53 -4.13
CA LYS A 52 8.44 1.75 -5.39
C LYS A 52 9.75 0.97 -5.66
N ASN A 53 10.56 0.78 -4.64
CA ASN A 53 11.84 0.09 -4.65
C ASN A 53 11.72 -1.24 -3.90
N ARG A 54 12.50 -2.24 -4.29
CA ARG A 54 12.51 -3.55 -3.65
C ARG A 54 13.94 -3.99 -3.32
N GLY A 55 14.08 -4.91 -2.39
CA GLY A 55 15.38 -5.46 -1.99
C GLY A 55 16.31 -4.38 -1.43
N LYS A 56 17.60 -4.45 -1.78
CA LYS A 56 18.64 -3.58 -1.21
C LYS A 56 18.38 -2.08 -1.42
N ARG A 57 17.77 -1.68 -2.54
CA ARG A 57 17.46 -0.27 -2.85
C ARG A 57 16.46 0.35 -1.87
N LEU A 58 15.61 -0.47 -1.26
CA LEU A 58 14.68 0.00 -0.24
C LEU A 58 15.42 0.44 1.03
N LEU A 59 16.52 -0.22 1.37
CA LEU A 59 17.36 0.15 2.52
C LEU A 59 18.01 1.52 2.30
N GLU A 60 18.54 1.78 1.10
CA GLU A 60 19.09 3.10 0.74
C GLU A 60 18.03 4.19 0.85
N SER A 61 16.81 3.94 0.36
CA SER A 61 15.68 4.87 0.50
C SER A 61 15.28 5.09 1.97
N LEU A 62 15.34 4.05 2.80
CA LEU A 62 14.99 4.13 4.22
C LEU A 62 16.03 4.94 5.00
N LEU A 63 17.33 4.68 4.76
CA LEU A 63 18.41 5.43 5.37
C LEU A 63 18.38 6.90 4.95
N GLY A 64 18.09 7.18 3.68
CA GLY A 64 17.90 8.55 3.20
C GLY A 64 16.78 9.28 3.92
N LEU A 65 15.67 8.61 4.26
CA LEU A 65 14.55 9.19 4.99
C LEU A 65 14.82 9.35 6.50
N LEU A 66 15.59 8.44 7.11
CA LEU A 66 15.89 8.49 8.55
C LEU A 66 17.03 9.46 8.90
N LEU A 67 17.94 9.74 7.96
CA LEU A 67 19.12 10.57 8.17
C LEU A 67 18.98 11.99 7.58
N SER A 68 17.83 12.32 6.98
CA SER A 68 17.50 13.66 6.46
C SER A 68 17.11 14.64 7.54
#